data_AF-A0ABD6DJN7-F1
#
_entry.id   AF-A0ABD6DJN7-F1
#
_cell.length_a   1.000
_cell.length_b   1.000
_cell.length_c   1.000
_cell.angle_alpha   90.00
_cell.angle_beta   90.00
_cell.angle_gamma   90.00
#
_symmetry.space_group_name_H-M   'P 1'
#
loop_
_entity.id
_entity.type
_entity.pdbx_description
1 polymer ?
#
loop_
_entity_poly.entity_id
_entity_poly.type
_entity_poly.pdbx_seq_one_letter_code
_entity_poly.pdbx_strand_id
1 'polypeptide(L)'
;MSGELLAALDVPDDATDDEAAAIAAVVAAHLRDLEAQAAEEDSEETWSGRKWSFAGRLRGTRGHAGRVPDGAPTNAWAASGRADRF
;
A
#
# COMPACT_ATOMS: atom_id res chain seq x y z
N MET A 1 13.73 -9.17 -16.35
CA MET A 1 12.51 -8.76 -15.62
C MET A 1 11.28 -8.79 -16.52
N SER A 2 11.24 -8.13 -17.68
CA SER A 2 10.05 -8.16 -18.57
C SER A 2 9.63 -9.57 -19.04
N GLY A 3 10.58 -10.47 -19.30
CA GLY A 3 10.28 -11.87 -19.69
C GLY A 3 9.72 -12.75 -18.57
N GLU A 4 9.99 -12.43 -17.31
CA GLU A 4 9.50 -13.18 -16.14
C GLU A 4 8.10 -12.71 -15.73
N LEU A 5 7.81 -11.43 -15.95
CA LEU A 5 6.49 -10.83 -15.76
C LEU A 5 5.50 -11.31 -16.84
N LEU A 6 5.98 -11.49 -18.08
CA LEU A 6 5.21 -12.17 -19.13
C LEU A 6 4.93 -13.64 -18.80
N ALA A 7 5.87 -14.34 -18.15
CA ALA A 7 5.67 -15.74 -17.73
C ALA A 7 4.66 -15.89 -16.56
N ALA A 8 4.42 -14.82 -15.81
CA ALA A 8 3.41 -14.80 -14.74
C ALA A 8 1.99 -14.43 -15.25
N LEU A 9 1.89 -13.85 -16.45
CA LEU A 9 0.62 -13.58 -17.12
C LEU A 9 0.18 -14.84 -17.86
N ASP A 10 -0.77 -15.56 -17.28
CA ASP A 10 -1.39 -16.72 -17.91
C ASP A 10 -2.43 -16.25 -18.93
N VAL A 11 -2.02 -16.19 -20.21
CA VAL A 11 -2.92 -15.96 -21.34
C VAL A 11 -3.17 -17.32 -22.00
N PRO A 12 -4.43 -17.78 -22.09
CA PRO A 12 -4.72 -19.05 -22.74
C PRO A 12 -4.22 -19.10 -24.18
N ASP A 13 -3.59 -20.23 -24.57
CA ASP A 13 -3.07 -20.44 -25.92
C ASP A 13 -4.18 -20.42 -27.00
N ASP A 14 -5.43 -20.65 -26.60
CA ASP A 14 -6.62 -20.68 -27.46
C ASP A 14 -7.46 -19.39 -27.38
N ALA A 15 -6.97 -18.34 -26.72
CA ALA A 15 -7.67 -17.07 -26.63
C ALA A 15 -7.88 -16.45 -28.03
N THR A 16 -9.12 -16.08 -28.30
CA THR A 16 -9.48 -15.31 -29.50
C THR A 16 -8.94 -13.88 -29.42
N ASP A 17 -8.88 -13.18 -30.55
CA ASP A 17 -8.42 -11.78 -30.60
C ASP A 17 -9.23 -10.87 -29.66
N ASP A 18 -10.54 -11.09 -29.57
CA ASP A 18 -11.43 -10.33 -28.69
C ASP A 18 -11.15 -10.61 -27.20
N GLU A 19 -10.89 -11.87 -26.85
CA GLU A 19 -10.54 -12.26 -25.48
C GLU A 19 -9.16 -11.73 -25.07
N ALA A 20 -8.17 -11.82 -25.97
CA ALA A 20 -6.85 -11.25 -25.77
C ALA A 20 -6.92 -9.72 -25.58
N ALA A 21 -7.77 -9.03 -26.35
CA ALA A 21 -8.01 -7.59 -26.20
C ALA A 21 -8.65 -7.25 -24.86
N ALA A 22 -9.61 -8.06 -24.38
CA ALA A 22 -10.24 -7.87 -23.07
C ALA A 22 -9.23 -8.02 -21.92
N ILE A 23 -8.37 -9.05 -21.97
CA ILE A 23 -7.32 -9.26 -20.97
C ILE A 23 -6.35 -8.06 -20.97
N ALA A 24 -5.88 -7.64 -22.14
CA ALA A 24 -5.00 -6.48 -22.26
C ALA A 24 -5.63 -5.20 -21.70
N ALA A 25 -6.93 -4.98 -21.94
CA ALA A 25 -7.65 -3.82 -21.42
C ALA A 25 -7.73 -3.80 -19.89
N VAL A 26 -8.00 -4.95 -19.26
CA VAL A 26 -8.05 -5.08 -17.79
C VAL A 26 -6.67 -4.85 -17.18
N VAL A 27 -5.62 -5.46 -17.73
CA VAL A 27 -4.25 -5.26 -17.25
C VAL A 27 -3.83 -3.79 -17.37
N ALA A 28 -4.10 -3.15 -18.50
CA ALA A 28 -3.80 -1.73 -18.70
C ALA A 28 -4.61 -0.81 -17.78
N ALA A 29 -5.85 -1.17 -17.42
CA ALA A 29 -6.62 -0.44 -16.43
C ALA A 29 -6.02 -0.58 -15.02
N HIS A 30 -5.61 -1.79 -14.63
CA HIS A 30 -4.98 -2.02 -13.33
C HIS A 30 -3.63 -1.32 -13.18
N LEU A 31 -2.79 -1.34 -14.22
CA LEU A 31 -1.51 -0.61 -14.19
C LEU A 31 -1.71 0.91 -14.01
N ARG A 32 -2.70 1.49 -14.69
CA ARG A 32 -3.05 2.91 -14.52
C ARG A 32 -3.55 3.22 -13.10
N ASP A 33 -4.29 2.30 -12.50
CA ASP A 33 -4.75 2.43 -11.11
C ASP A 33 -3.57 2.37 -10.12
N LEU A 34 -2.62 1.46 -10.35
CA LEU A 34 -1.38 1.41 -9.55
C LEU A 34 -0.53 2.68 -9.71
N GLU A 35 -0.40 3.21 -10.92
CA GLU A 35 0.30 4.48 -11.18
C GLU A 35 -0.37 5.66 -10.45
N ALA A 36 -1.70 5.71 -10.44
CA ALA A 36 -2.46 6.72 -9.71
C ALA A 36 -2.28 6.60 -8.18
N GLN A 37 -2.28 5.37 -7.65
CA GLN A 37 -2.02 5.11 -6.23
C GLN A 37 -0.59 5.52 -5.84
N ALA A 38 0.40 5.19 -6.67
CA ALA A 38 1.79 5.58 -6.42
C ALA A 38 1.98 7.11 -6.43
N ALA A 39 1.25 7.84 -7.27
CA ALA A 39 1.29 9.30 -7.30
C ALA A 39 0.73 9.95 -6.03
N GLU A 40 -0.21 9.31 -5.33
CA GLU A 40 -0.72 9.77 -4.02
C GLU A 40 0.27 9.47 -2.88
N GLU A 41 1.10 8.43 -3.02
CA GLU A 41 2.11 8.04 -2.03
C GLU A 41 3.41 8.88 -2.08
N ASP A 42 3.62 9.70 -3.12
CA ASP A 42 4.84 10.52 -3.29
C ASP A 42 4.89 11.75 -2.35
N SER A 43 3.86 11.94 -1.51
CA SER A 43 4.00 12.78 -0.33
C SER A 43 4.69 11.98 0.77
N GLU A 44 5.91 12.38 1.18
CA GLU A 44 6.63 11.75 2.29
C GLU A 44 5.66 11.54 3.46
N GLU A 45 5.31 10.27 3.69
CA GLU A 45 4.27 9.96 4.66
C GLU A 45 4.84 10.33 6.04
N THR A 46 4.33 11.40 6.66
CA THR A 46 4.82 11.87 7.96
C THR A 46 3.77 11.72 9.04
N TRP A 47 4.21 11.63 10.30
CA TRP A 47 3.30 11.61 11.45
C TRP A 47 2.61 12.96 11.69
N SER A 48 2.97 14.02 10.96
CA SER A 48 2.37 15.35 11.04
C SER A 48 0.85 15.28 10.91
N GLY A 49 0.14 15.88 11.86
CA GLY A 49 -1.33 15.82 11.94
C GLY A 49 -1.92 14.49 12.43
N ARG A 50 -1.16 13.38 12.48
CA ARG A 50 -1.66 12.04 12.85
C ARG A 50 -1.24 11.57 14.24
N LYS A 51 -0.19 12.16 14.84
CA LYS A 51 0.34 11.76 16.17
C LYS A 51 -0.73 11.70 17.25
N TRP A 52 -1.65 12.66 17.29
CA TRP A 52 -2.69 12.74 18.31
C TRP A 52 -3.74 11.63 18.18
N SER A 53 -4.26 11.42 16.96
CA SER A 53 -5.24 10.38 16.69
C SER A 53 -4.70 8.98 16.99
N PHE A 54 -3.44 8.74 16.65
CA PHE A 54 -2.78 7.46 16.93
C PHE A 54 -2.50 7.25 18.42
N ALA A 55 -2.04 8.28 19.15
CA ALA A 55 -1.88 8.21 20.61
C ALA A 55 -3.22 7.91 21.34
N GLY A 56 -4.33 8.46 20.83
CA GLY A 56 -5.68 8.12 21.32
C GLY A 56 -6.03 6.65 21.10
N ARG A 57 -5.71 6.10 19.92
CA ARG A 57 -5.92 4.68 19.59
C ARG A 57 -5.06 3.76 20.46
N LEU A 58 -3.81 4.14 20.73
CA LEU A 58 -2.91 3.47 21.67
C LEU A 58 -3.51 3.40 23.07
N ARG A 59 -4.05 4.51 23.57
CA ARG A 59 -4.72 4.55 24.87
C ARG A 59 -5.88 3.57 24.96
N GLY A 60 -6.74 3.53 23.94
CA GLY A 60 -7.91 2.65 23.92
C GLY A 60 -7.56 1.16 23.85
N THR A 61 -6.44 0.81 23.19
CA THR A 61 -6.05 -0.59 22.96
C THR A 61 -5.05 -1.13 23.99
N ARG A 62 -4.16 -0.28 24.50
CA ARG A 62 -3.07 -0.66 25.41
C ARG A 62 -3.20 -0.06 26.82
N GLY A 63 -4.19 0.80 27.06
CA GLY A 63 -4.40 1.46 28.36
C GLY A 63 -3.49 2.66 28.63
N HIS A 64 -2.55 2.97 27.73
CA HIS A 64 -1.60 4.09 27.85
C HIS A 64 -1.42 4.80 26.50
N ALA A 65 -1.24 6.12 26.54
CA ALA A 65 -0.94 6.94 25.36
C ALA A 65 0.57 7.25 25.29
N GLY A 66 1.26 6.67 24.31
CA GLY A 66 2.63 7.03 23.93
C GLY A 66 2.64 8.04 22.80
N ARG A 67 3.70 8.86 22.71
CA ARG A 67 3.91 9.83 21.63
C ARG A 67 4.79 9.20 20.57
N VAL A 68 4.32 9.16 19.32
CA VAL A 68 5.11 8.56 18.24
C VAL A 68 6.40 9.37 17.99
N PRO A 69 7.60 8.76 18.13
CA PRO A 69 8.87 9.40 17.86
C PRO A 69 9.03 9.80 16.39
N ASP A 70 9.81 10.84 16.13
CA ASP A 70 10.27 11.16 14.79
C ASP A 70 11.19 10.05 14.29
N GLY A 71 10.79 9.36 13.22
CA GLY A 71 11.47 8.16 12.70
C GLY A 71 10.77 6.83 12.98
N ALA A 72 9.64 6.83 13.68
CA ALA A 72 8.77 5.65 13.71
C ALA A 72 8.14 5.41 12.33
N PRO A 73 7.94 4.14 11.91
CA PRO A 73 7.21 3.83 10.67
C PRO A 73 5.87 4.56 10.65
N THR A 74 5.46 5.10 9.50
CA THR A 74 4.23 5.90 9.35
C THR A 74 3.00 5.06 9.06
N ASN A 75 3.20 3.83 8.57
CA ASN A 75 2.19 2.79 8.60
C ASN A 75 1.84 2.45 10.06
N ALA A 76 0.58 2.66 10.42
CA ALA A 76 0.04 2.46 11.76
C ALA A 76 0.21 1.01 12.27
N TRP A 77 0.21 0.01 11.40
CA TRP A 77 0.45 -1.39 11.78
C TRP A 77 1.89 -1.60 12.26
N ALA A 78 2.86 -1.18 11.43
CA ALA A 78 4.28 -1.27 11.76
C ALA A 78 4.63 -0.44 13.01
N ALA A 79 4.02 0.74 13.16
CA ALA A 79 4.15 1.58 14.34
C ALA A 79 3.59 0.89 15.59
N SER A 80 2.40 0.29 15.51
CA SER A 80 1.79 -0.41 16.64
C SER A 80 2.64 -1.59 17.14
N GLY A 81 3.41 -2.22 16.25
CA GLY A 81 4.40 -3.25 16.61
C GLY A 81 5.61 -2.74 17.41
N ARG A 82 5.87 -1.43 17.41
CA ARG A 82 6.96 -0.76 18.16
C ARG A 82 6.46 0.12 19.31
N ALA A 83 5.22 -0.10 19.72
CA ALA A 83 4.54 0.72 20.73
C ALA A 83 5.18 0.67 22.13
N ASP A 84 6.04 -0.32 22.40
CA ASP A 84 6.88 -0.39 23.59
C ASP A 84 7.93 0.74 23.66
N ARG A 85 8.21 1.42 22.53
CA ARG A 85 9.21 2.49 22.42
C ARG A 85 8.60 3.89 22.33
N PHE A 86 7.27 4.02 22.49
CA PHE A 86 6.51 5.28 22.40
C PHE A 86 6.26 5.92 23.75
#